data_AF-A0A427XI93-F1
#
_entry.id   AF-A0A427XI93-F1
#
_cell.length_a   1.000
_cell.length_b   1.000
_cell.length_c   1.000
_cell.angle_alpha   90.00
_cell.angle_beta   90.00
_cell.angle_gamma   90.00
#
_symmetry.space_group_name_H-M   'P 1'
#
loop_
_entity.id
_entity.type
_entity.pdbx_description
1 polymer ?
#
loop_
_entity_poly.entity_id
_entity_poly.type
_entity_poly.pdbx_seq_one_letter_code
_entity_poly.pdbx_strand_id
1 'polypeptide(L)'
;MRRARLALSLAAALATSVTAIPTPYNYEQAPLAAVESPGFVFGHPGQRVNVSLYVMSRCPDARMCESVFEDVLKHEGILDQVDLKLEFLGDIDRHAAYGVDCMHGDVECAGDAHQLCLAAHTPLEQFYAALSCMNYGNFPGAIGTIALTRRCAETSGIDWWASGVGKCVEGKRAAMVGRYTQRLAALTGEGYEPRPKEWDTEDEDAPLEHLGKEARLRLADSVRHTKKVGVTKSCTIEIASTLKHDKTRRCVVDGGVWKGCDDGHTAADFVRVISKEWKALNPT
;
A
#
# COMPACT_ATOMS: atom_id res chain seq x y z
N MET A 1 -1.27 72.14 -46.51
CA MET A 1 -1.03 70.96 -45.64
C MET A 1 -1.23 71.39 -44.20
N ARG A 2 -2.14 70.72 -43.46
CA ARG A 2 -2.43 70.78 -42.01
C ARG A 2 -3.95 70.81 -41.77
N ARG A 3 -4.49 69.74 -41.19
CA ARG A 3 -5.69 69.81 -40.33
C ARG A 3 -5.38 69.04 -39.06
N ALA A 4 -5.41 69.79 -37.96
CA ALA A 4 -5.13 69.35 -36.60
C ALA A 4 -6.20 68.37 -36.10
N ARG A 5 -5.77 67.33 -35.40
CA ARG A 5 -6.64 66.46 -34.59
C ARG A 5 -6.50 66.89 -33.13
N LEU A 6 -7.60 67.36 -32.55
CA LEU A 6 -7.73 67.62 -31.11
C LEU A 6 -7.80 66.27 -30.38
N ALA A 7 -6.84 66.00 -29.49
CA ALA A 7 -6.91 64.90 -28.55
C ALA A 7 -7.55 65.41 -27.25
N LEU A 8 -8.59 64.72 -26.80
CA LEU A 8 -9.33 65.02 -25.57
C LEU A 8 -8.66 64.24 -24.42
N SER A 9 -7.91 64.94 -23.58
CA SER A 9 -7.34 64.41 -22.34
C SER A 9 -8.33 64.66 -21.18
N LEU A 10 -8.97 63.61 -20.67
CA LEU A 10 -9.66 63.68 -19.37
C LEU A 10 -8.66 63.40 -18.26
N ALA A 11 -8.38 64.42 -17.44
CA ALA A 11 -7.80 64.27 -16.12
C ALA A 11 -8.94 64.04 -15.11
N ALA A 12 -8.92 62.91 -14.40
CA ALA A 12 -9.81 62.66 -13.27
C ALA A 12 -9.06 62.90 -11.96
N ALA A 13 -9.64 63.75 -11.11
CA ALA A 13 -9.10 64.19 -9.84
C ALA A 13 -9.07 63.07 -8.79
N LEU A 14 -7.95 62.97 -8.07
CA LEU A 14 -7.78 62.14 -6.88
C LEU A 14 -8.40 62.86 -5.67
N ALA A 15 -9.49 62.32 -5.13
CA ALA A 15 -9.99 62.66 -3.80
C ALA A 15 -9.49 61.63 -2.80
N THR A 16 -8.68 62.07 -1.84
CA THR A 16 -8.20 61.27 -0.71
C THR A 16 -9.28 61.20 0.36
N SER A 17 -9.84 60.01 0.60
CA SER A 17 -10.65 59.70 1.78
C SER A 17 -9.91 58.72 2.66
N VAL A 18 -9.49 59.17 3.84
CA VAL A 18 -8.89 58.36 4.90
C VAL A 18 -9.95 57.40 5.44
N THR A 19 -9.78 56.09 5.21
CA THR A 19 -10.65 55.07 5.81
C THR A 19 -10.10 54.66 7.18
N ALA A 20 -10.92 54.84 8.21
CA ALA A 20 -10.66 54.37 9.57
C ALA A 20 -10.48 52.84 9.62
N ILE A 21 -9.51 52.37 10.39
CA ILE A 21 -9.25 50.96 10.64
C ILE A 21 -10.31 50.45 11.64
N PRO A 22 -11.11 49.41 11.32
CA PRO A 22 -12.00 48.80 12.30
C PRO A 22 -11.20 47.97 13.30
N THR A 23 -11.55 48.12 14.58
CA THR A 23 -11.02 47.34 15.71
C THR A 23 -11.32 45.84 15.57
N PRO A 24 -10.48 44.95 16.11
CA PRO A 24 -10.73 43.51 16.07
C PRO A 24 -12.03 43.16 16.80
N TYR A 25 -12.89 42.41 16.11
CA TYR A 25 -14.13 41.85 16.67
C TYR A 25 -13.80 40.86 17.79
N ASN A 26 -14.38 41.10 18.96
CA ASN A 26 -14.31 40.24 20.13
C ASN A 26 -15.21 39.00 19.89
N TYR A 27 -14.62 37.80 19.85
CA TYR A 27 -15.29 36.55 19.46
C TYR A 27 -15.85 35.76 20.65
N GLU A 28 -16.15 36.41 21.76
CA GLU A 28 -16.77 35.75 22.91
C GLU A 28 -18.23 36.17 23.06
N GLN A 29 -19.10 35.16 23.05
CA GLN A 29 -20.54 35.18 23.34
C GLN A 29 -21.47 35.39 22.14
N ALA A 30 -21.58 34.36 21.29
CA ALA A 30 -22.82 34.05 20.58
C ALA A 30 -23.39 32.73 21.12
N PRO A 31 -24.68 32.66 21.51
CA PRO A 31 -25.27 31.44 22.04
C PRO A 31 -25.46 30.40 20.93
N LEU A 32 -24.94 29.18 21.14
CA LEU A 32 -25.16 28.03 20.26
C LEU A 32 -26.64 27.66 20.24
N ALA A 33 -27.34 28.05 19.18
CA ALA A 33 -28.58 27.39 18.79
C ALA A 33 -28.23 26.03 18.18
N ALA A 34 -28.66 24.96 18.83
CA ALA A 34 -28.50 23.59 18.35
C ALA A 34 -29.30 23.40 17.06
N VAL A 35 -28.61 23.20 15.95
CA VAL A 35 -29.20 22.68 14.71
C VAL A 35 -29.14 21.16 14.81
N GLU A 36 -30.25 20.53 15.14
CA GLU A 36 -30.40 19.08 15.07
C GLU A 36 -30.40 18.66 13.59
N SER A 37 -29.26 18.16 13.11
CA SER A 37 -29.20 17.40 11.86
C SER A 37 -29.62 15.95 12.15
N PRO A 38 -30.47 15.33 11.31
CA PRO A 38 -30.89 13.95 11.51
C PRO A 38 -29.66 13.03 11.44
N GLY A 39 -29.51 12.20 12.47
CA GLY A 39 -28.32 11.43 12.78
C GLY A 39 -27.83 10.55 11.62
N PHE A 40 -26.67 10.90 11.10
CA PHE A 40 -25.77 9.91 10.50
C PHE A 40 -25.08 9.20 11.68
N VAL A 41 -25.53 7.99 11.99
CA VAL A 41 -24.84 7.12 12.95
C VAL A 41 -23.53 6.72 12.28
N PHE A 42 -22.46 7.46 12.54
CA PHE A 42 -21.12 6.93 12.36
C PHE A 42 -20.98 5.81 13.37
N GLY A 43 -21.31 4.58 12.97
CA GLY A 43 -20.95 3.39 13.73
C GLY A 43 -19.46 3.47 14.02
N HIS A 44 -19.08 3.37 15.29
CA HIS A 44 -17.68 3.19 15.63
C HIS A 44 -17.16 2.01 14.82
N PRO A 45 -16.04 2.14 14.09
CA PRO A 45 -15.46 1.00 13.40
C PRO A 45 -15.14 -0.02 14.48
N GLY A 46 -15.92 -1.11 14.50
CA GLY A 46 -15.70 -2.20 15.44
C GLY A 46 -14.25 -2.66 15.37
N GLN A 47 -13.72 -3.15 16.48
CA GLN A 47 -12.35 -3.64 16.53
C GLN A 47 -12.17 -4.76 15.50
N ARG A 48 -11.25 -4.55 14.56
CA ARG A 48 -10.91 -5.53 13.52
C ARG A 48 -10.04 -6.65 14.08
N VAL A 49 -10.14 -7.82 13.49
CA VAL A 49 -9.33 -8.99 13.79
C VAL A 49 -7.97 -8.82 13.13
N ASN A 50 -6.91 -8.80 13.94
CA ASN A 50 -5.55 -8.77 13.42
C ASN A 50 -5.22 -10.12 12.80
N VAL A 51 -4.85 -10.10 11.52
CA VAL A 51 -4.38 -11.28 10.80
C VAL A 51 -3.05 -10.94 10.14
N SER A 52 -2.05 -11.77 10.35
CA SER A 52 -0.71 -11.61 9.77
C SER A 52 -0.39 -12.82 8.89
N LEU A 53 0.02 -12.58 7.65
CA LEU A 53 0.72 -13.56 6.83
C LEU A 53 2.21 -13.24 6.89
N TYR A 54 3.00 -14.22 7.30
CA TYR A 54 4.45 -14.15 7.25
C TYR A 54 4.94 -14.96 6.05
N VAL A 55 5.53 -14.28 5.07
CA VAL A 55 5.78 -14.80 3.74
C VAL A 55 7.17 -14.42 3.23
N MET A 56 7.50 -14.90 2.04
CA MET A 56 8.59 -14.39 1.22
C MET A 56 8.07 -14.32 -0.22
N SER A 57 8.31 -13.22 -0.92
CA SER A 57 7.64 -12.93 -2.20
C SER A 57 7.92 -13.94 -3.31
N ARG A 58 9.01 -14.71 -3.22
CA ARG A 58 9.39 -15.73 -4.21
C ARG A 58 9.19 -17.17 -3.73
N CYS A 59 8.59 -17.36 -2.55
CA CYS A 59 8.38 -18.68 -1.96
C CYS A 59 7.10 -19.35 -2.50
N PRO A 60 7.17 -20.60 -3.00
CA PRO A 60 5.98 -21.30 -3.51
C PRO A 60 4.94 -21.58 -2.42
N ASP A 61 5.36 -21.79 -1.16
CA ASP A 61 4.43 -21.95 -0.04
C ASP A 61 3.68 -20.63 0.22
N ALA A 62 4.36 -19.47 0.16
CA ALA A 62 3.71 -18.16 0.35
C ALA A 62 2.58 -17.93 -0.65
N ARG A 63 2.82 -18.22 -1.94
CA ARG A 63 1.82 -18.13 -3.00
C ARG A 63 0.54 -18.91 -2.64
N MET A 64 0.66 -20.03 -1.92
CA MET A 64 -0.49 -20.85 -1.51
C MET A 64 -1.38 -20.12 -0.49
N CYS A 65 -0.84 -19.61 0.61
CA CYS A 65 -1.67 -18.86 1.58
C CYS A 65 -2.12 -17.51 1.05
N GLU A 66 -1.31 -16.82 0.25
CA GLU A 66 -1.72 -15.58 -0.40
C GLU A 66 -2.93 -15.80 -1.32
N SER A 67 -2.94 -16.88 -2.10
CA SER A 67 -4.09 -17.27 -2.92
C SER A 67 -5.31 -17.63 -2.08
N VAL A 68 -5.14 -18.34 -0.96
CA VAL A 68 -6.26 -18.61 -0.05
C VAL A 68 -6.82 -17.30 0.54
N PHE A 69 -5.96 -16.37 0.93
CA PHE A 69 -6.38 -15.09 1.49
C PHE A 69 -7.01 -14.16 0.45
N GLU A 70 -6.61 -14.23 -0.82
CA GLU A 70 -7.34 -13.58 -1.90
C GLU A 70 -8.82 -14.03 -1.90
N ASP A 71 -9.07 -15.34 -1.78
CA ASP A 71 -10.44 -15.86 -1.73
C ASP A 71 -11.16 -15.55 -0.41
N VAL A 72 -10.43 -15.45 0.71
CA VAL A 72 -10.99 -14.95 1.98
C VAL A 72 -11.51 -13.53 1.79
N LEU A 73 -10.72 -12.64 1.18
CA LEU A 73 -11.04 -11.22 1.02
C LEU A 73 -12.19 -10.96 0.05
N LYS A 74 -12.49 -11.90 -0.86
CA LYS A 74 -13.67 -11.85 -1.74
C LYS A 74 -14.99 -12.12 -1.01
N HIS A 75 -14.96 -12.66 0.21
CA HIS A 75 -16.17 -12.93 0.97
C HIS A 75 -16.83 -11.63 1.44
N GLU A 76 -18.16 -11.53 1.26
CA GLU A 76 -18.92 -10.35 1.66
C GLU A 76 -18.71 -10.01 3.14
N GLY A 77 -18.46 -8.72 3.43
CA GLY A 77 -18.31 -8.18 4.77
C GLY A 77 -17.01 -8.51 5.49
N ILE A 78 -16.08 -9.29 4.90
CA ILE A 78 -14.83 -9.68 5.56
C ILE A 78 -13.83 -8.52 5.69
N LEU A 79 -13.83 -7.61 4.71
CA LEU A 79 -12.89 -6.49 4.64
C LEU A 79 -13.09 -5.49 5.78
N ASP A 80 -14.32 -5.38 6.28
CA ASP A 80 -14.65 -4.57 7.45
C ASP A 80 -14.25 -5.24 8.76
N GLN A 81 -13.98 -6.55 8.74
CA GLN A 81 -13.69 -7.35 9.92
C GLN A 81 -12.19 -7.54 10.17
N VAL A 82 -11.34 -7.31 9.16
CA VAL A 82 -9.92 -7.72 9.19
C VAL A 82 -8.95 -6.54 9.14
N ASP A 83 -7.92 -6.59 9.99
CA ASP A 83 -6.67 -5.83 9.84
C ASP A 83 -5.60 -6.81 9.36
N LEU A 84 -5.44 -6.91 8.04
CA LEU A 84 -4.56 -7.88 7.38
C LEU A 84 -3.18 -7.28 7.10
N LYS A 85 -2.12 -7.99 7.50
CA LYS A 85 -0.72 -7.57 7.31
C LYS A 85 0.07 -8.67 6.63
N LEU A 86 0.92 -8.27 5.66
CA LEU A 86 1.99 -9.12 5.16
C LEU A 86 3.30 -8.67 5.79
N GLU A 87 4.03 -9.64 6.30
CA GLU A 87 5.33 -9.46 6.93
C GLU A 87 6.33 -10.48 6.35
N PHE A 88 7.59 -10.11 6.23
CA PHE A 88 8.55 -10.84 5.41
C PHE A 88 9.68 -11.48 6.23
N LEU A 89 10.05 -12.71 5.86
CA LEU A 89 11.18 -13.40 6.46
C LEU A 89 12.49 -12.96 5.81
N GLY A 90 13.57 -12.99 6.58
CA GLY A 90 14.92 -12.67 6.12
C GLY A 90 15.85 -12.41 7.28
N ASP A 91 17.07 -11.97 6.98
CA ASP A 91 18.11 -11.69 7.95
C ASP A 91 18.63 -10.25 7.82
N ILE A 92 18.62 -9.47 8.91
CA ILE A 92 19.24 -8.14 8.90
C ILE A 92 20.74 -8.27 8.67
N ASP A 93 21.23 -7.82 7.52
CA ASP A 93 22.65 -7.75 7.19
C ASP A 93 22.99 -6.39 6.55
N ARG A 94 23.92 -5.68 7.19
CA ARG A 94 24.41 -4.37 6.70
C ARG A 94 25.23 -4.47 5.41
N HIS A 95 25.72 -5.67 5.07
CA HIS A 95 26.53 -5.92 3.88
C HIS A 95 25.67 -6.34 2.67
N ALA A 96 24.44 -6.81 2.90
CA ALA A 96 23.47 -7.10 1.85
C ALA A 96 23.01 -5.83 1.12
N ALA A 97 22.64 -5.97 -0.15
CA ALA A 97 22.35 -4.85 -1.06
C ALA A 97 21.31 -3.87 -0.48
N TYR A 98 20.27 -4.41 0.15
CA TYR A 98 19.17 -3.63 0.69
C TYR A 98 19.20 -3.47 2.22
N GLY A 99 20.16 -4.09 2.90
CA GLY A 99 20.25 -4.13 4.37
C GLY A 99 19.57 -5.36 4.99
N VAL A 100 19.15 -6.30 4.15
CA VAL A 100 18.49 -7.57 4.47
C VAL A 100 19.01 -8.62 3.50
N ASP A 101 19.30 -9.80 4.01
CA ASP A 101 19.59 -11.03 3.27
C ASP A 101 18.30 -11.89 3.21
N CYS A 102 17.92 -12.33 2.01
CA CYS A 102 16.68 -13.07 1.75
C CYS A 102 17.00 -14.46 1.19
N MET A 103 16.12 -15.44 1.46
CA MET A 103 16.39 -16.85 1.14
C MET A 103 16.48 -17.14 -0.35
N HIS A 104 15.79 -16.36 -1.19
CA HIS A 104 15.84 -16.47 -2.65
C HIS A 104 16.61 -15.29 -3.30
N GLY A 105 17.57 -14.73 -2.57
CA GLY A 105 18.50 -13.71 -3.04
C GLY A 105 17.92 -12.29 -3.04
N ASP A 106 18.73 -11.34 -3.51
CA ASP A 106 18.39 -9.91 -3.47
C ASP A 106 17.09 -9.57 -4.22
N VAL A 107 16.76 -10.32 -5.28
CA VAL A 107 15.53 -10.09 -6.04
C VAL A 107 14.27 -10.40 -5.21
N GLU A 108 14.32 -11.36 -4.28
CA GLU A 108 13.27 -11.56 -3.29
C GLU A 108 13.16 -10.36 -2.35
N CYS A 109 14.29 -9.89 -1.79
CA CYS A 109 14.29 -8.72 -0.93
C CYS A 109 13.69 -7.48 -1.61
N ALA A 110 13.93 -7.31 -2.92
CA ALA A 110 13.26 -6.26 -3.70
C ALA A 110 11.76 -6.51 -3.81
N GLY A 111 11.33 -7.75 -4.10
CA GLY A 111 9.93 -8.14 -4.17
C GLY A 111 9.17 -7.91 -2.87
N ASP A 112 9.77 -8.31 -1.75
CA ASP A 112 9.26 -8.10 -0.39
C ASP A 112 9.07 -6.60 -0.12
N ALA A 113 10.08 -5.79 -0.44
CA ALA A 113 10.02 -4.34 -0.27
C ALA A 113 8.95 -3.69 -1.17
N HIS A 114 8.76 -4.18 -2.39
CA HIS A 114 7.73 -3.72 -3.32
C HIS A 114 6.32 -4.02 -2.79
N GLN A 115 6.08 -5.24 -2.32
CA GLN A 115 4.81 -5.65 -1.72
C GLN A 115 4.49 -4.86 -0.45
N LEU A 116 5.50 -4.61 0.40
CA LEU A 116 5.35 -3.72 1.57
C LEU A 116 5.00 -2.27 1.19
N CYS A 117 5.56 -1.76 0.09
CA CYS A 117 5.20 -0.43 -0.43
C CYS A 117 3.76 -0.41 -0.97
N LEU A 118 3.31 -1.45 -1.68
CA LEU A 118 1.93 -1.55 -2.14
C LEU A 118 0.96 -1.57 -0.95
N ALA A 119 1.19 -2.45 0.03
CA ALA A 119 0.36 -2.56 1.23
C ALA A 119 0.27 -1.25 2.03
N ALA A 120 1.35 -0.47 2.05
CA ALA A 120 1.41 0.78 2.80
C ALA A 120 0.70 1.96 2.13
N HIS A 121 0.57 1.94 0.81
CA HIS A 121 0.13 3.10 0.01
C HIS A 121 -1.18 2.85 -0.75
N THR A 122 -1.82 1.70 -0.54
CA THR A 122 -3.06 1.34 -1.25
C THR A 122 -4.06 0.66 -0.32
N PRO A 123 -5.38 0.76 -0.60
CA PRO A 123 -6.39 -0.03 0.09
C PRO A 123 -6.13 -1.53 -0.04
N LEU A 124 -6.53 -2.31 0.99
CA LEU A 124 -6.28 -3.75 1.07
C LEU A 124 -6.72 -4.51 -0.20
N GLU A 125 -7.89 -4.16 -0.75
CA GLU A 125 -8.41 -4.74 -2.00
C GLU A 125 -7.48 -4.51 -3.20
N GLN A 126 -7.01 -3.27 -3.40
CA GLN A 126 -6.12 -2.92 -4.51
C GLN A 126 -4.75 -3.56 -4.33
N PHE A 127 -4.24 -3.57 -3.09
CA PHE A 127 -2.99 -4.26 -2.76
C PHE A 127 -3.07 -5.75 -3.12
N TYR A 128 -4.11 -6.46 -2.69
CA TYR A 128 -4.25 -7.88 -2.99
C TYR A 128 -4.46 -8.14 -4.49
N ALA A 129 -5.20 -7.28 -5.19
CA ALA A 129 -5.30 -7.39 -6.65
C ALA A 129 -3.92 -7.28 -7.33
N ALA A 130 -3.07 -6.33 -6.89
CA ALA A 130 -1.70 -6.18 -7.40
C ALA A 130 -0.81 -7.38 -7.01
N LEU A 131 -0.91 -7.87 -5.77
CA LEU A 131 -0.19 -9.07 -5.31
C LEU A 131 -0.55 -10.30 -6.13
N SER A 132 -1.84 -10.54 -6.37
CA SER A 132 -2.32 -11.66 -7.20
C SER A 132 -1.84 -11.55 -8.64
N CYS A 133 -1.77 -10.34 -9.20
CA CYS A 133 -1.15 -10.10 -10.51
C CYS A 133 0.34 -10.47 -10.51
N MET A 134 1.10 -10.09 -9.47
CA MET A 134 2.53 -10.41 -9.36
C MET A 134 2.77 -11.92 -9.25
N ASN A 135 1.84 -12.64 -8.62
CA ASN A 135 1.88 -14.09 -8.44
C ASN A 135 1.30 -14.90 -9.61
N TYR A 136 0.81 -14.25 -10.67
CA TYR A 136 0.18 -14.91 -11.81
C TYR A 136 1.20 -15.40 -12.85
N GLY A 137 0.90 -16.51 -13.53
CA GLY A 137 1.73 -17.03 -14.63
C GLY A 137 2.98 -17.81 -14.16
N ASN A 138 4.13 -17.52 -14.77
CA ASN A 138 5.42 -18.14 -14.48
C ASN A 138 5.94 -17.64 -13.12
N PHE A 139 5.68 -18.38 -12.05
CA PHE A 139 6.11 -18.04 -10.69
C PHE A 139 7.45 -18.70 -10.35
N PRO A 140 8.41 -18.01 -9.70
CA PRO A 140 8.32 -16.64 -9.17
C PRO A 140 8.63 -15.54 -10.21
N GLY A 141 9.01 -15.92 -11.44
CA GLY A 141 9.16 -15.01 -12.58
C GLY A 141 9.92 -13.73 -12.26
N ALA A 142 9.34 -12.59 -12.67
CA ALA A 142 9.91 -11.25 -12.49
C ALA A 142 9.53 -10.55 -11.17
N ILE A 143 9.05 -11.29 -10.16
CA ILE A 143 8.80 -10.74 -8.80
C ILE A 143 10.10 -10.13 -8.28
N GLY A 144 10.05 -8.85 -7.88
CA GLY A 144 11.23 -8.07 -7.48
C GLY A 144 11.69 -7.04 -8.49
N THR A 145 11.17 -7.05 -9.71
CA THR A 145 11.41 -5.96 -10.68
C THR A 145 10.41 -4.81 -10.49
N ILE A 146 10.87 -3.58 -10.66
CA ILE A 146 10.02 -2.38 -10.69
C ILE A 146 8.99 -2.50 -11.81
N ALA A 147 9.37 -3.05 -12.96
CA ALA A 147 8.51 -3.17 -14.11
C ALA A 147 7.29 -4.09 -13.89
N LEU A 148 7.49 -5.28 -13.30
CA LEU A 148 6.36 -6.15 -12.95
C LEU A 148 5.47 -5.47 -11.90
N THR A 149 6.09 -4.93 -10.85
CA THR A 149 5.37 -4.28 -9.75
C THR A 149 4.52 -3.12 -10.25
N ARG A 150 5.09 -2.26 -11.10
CA ARG A 150 4.38 -1.13 -11.70
C ARG A 150 3.25 -1.56 -12.60
N ARG A 151 3.48 -2.54 -13.48
CA ARG A 151 2.45 -3.09 -14.37
C ARG A 151 1.28 -3.63 -13.56
N CYS A 152 1.55 -4.41 -12.50
CA CYS A 152 0.52 -4.97 -11.65
C CYS A 152 -0.20 -3.91 -10.81
N ALA A 153 0.50 -2.90 -10.33
CA ALA A 153 -0.13 -1.76 -9.68
C ALA A 153 -1.12 -1.05 -10.63
N GLU A 154 -0.66 -0.68 -11.83
CA GLU A 154 -1.47 0.03 -12.82
C GLU A 154 -2.66 -0.82 -13.30
N THR A 155 -2.46 -2.13 -13.51
CA THR A 155 -3.53 -3.09 -13.87
C THR A 155 -4.59 -3.18 -12.76
N SER A 156 -4.19 -3.06 -11.50
CA SER A 156 -5.08 -3.07 -10.34
C SER A 156 -5.66 -1.68 -10.00
N GLY A 157 -5.55 -0.71 -10.91
CA GLY A 157 -6.11 0.63 -10.74
C GLY A 157 -5.31 1.54 -9.80
N ILE A 158 -4.07 1.16 -9.47
CA ILE A 158 -3.17 1.96 -8.63
C ILE A 158 -2.30 2.81 -9.54
N ASP A 159 -2.49 4.14 -9.52
CA ASP A 159 -1.55 5.05 -10.18
C ASP A 159 -0.19 4.99 -9.49
N TRP A 160 0.85 4.63 -10.23
CA TRP A 160 2.19 4.38 -9.69
C TRP A 160 2.76 5.54 -8.88
N TRP A 161 2.55 6.79 -9.31
CA TRP A 161 3.16 7.95 -8.67
C TRP A 161 2.24 8.66 -7.69
N ALA A 162 0.95 8.78 -8.02
CA ALA A 162 -0.06 9.46 -7.23
C ALA A 162 -0.47 8.65 -5.99
N SER A 163 -0.45 7.32 -6.07
CA SER A 163 -0.66 6.45 -4.90
C SER A 163 0.44 6.60 -3.85
N GLY A 164 1.67 6.95 -4.27
CA GLY A 164 2.86 6.96 -3.42
C GLY A 164 3.70 5.69 -3.52
N VAL A 165 3.20 4.63 -4.16
CA VAL A 165 3.92 3.35 -4.33
C VAL A 165 5.25 3.54 -5.03
N GLY A 166 5.28 4.18 -6.19
CA GLY A 166 6.51 4.41 -6.96
C GLY A 166 7.51 5.29 -6.22
N LYS A 167 7.06 6.24 -5.40
CA LYS A 167 7.95 7.03 -4.54
C LYS A 167 8.53 6.18 -3.41
N CYS A 168 7.77 5.24 -2.87
CA CYS A 168 8.23 4.30 -1.85
C CYS A 168 9.29 3.37 -2.43
N VAL A 169 9.00 2.77 -3.58
CA VAL A 169 9.83 1.78 -4.29
C VAL A 169 11.09 2.40 -4.90
N GLU A 170 10.98 3.49 -5.67
CA GLU A 170 12.10 4.04 -6.45
C GLU A 170 12.72 5.30 -5.82
N GLY A 171 12.07 5.86 -4.81
CA GLY A 171 12.55 7.05 -4.10
C GLY A 171 12.13 8.39 -4.69
N LYS A 172 12.49 9.48 -3.98
CA LYS A 172 11.99 10.84 -4.25
C LYS A 172 12.43 11.40 -5.61
N ARG A 173 13.65 11.08 -6.06
CA ARG A 173 14.20 11.58 -7.34
C ARG A 173 13.47 10.95 -8.52
N ALA A 174 13.34 9.62 -8.54
CA ALA A 174 12.57 8.90 -9.55
C ALA A 174 11.12 9.42 -9.60
N ALA A 175 10.49 9.61 -8.44
CA ALA A 175 9.14 10.16 -8.37
C ALA A 175 8.99 11.58 -8.91
N MET A 176 10.00 12.43 -8.77
CA MET A 176 9.99 13.78 -9.36
C MET A 176 10.03 13.69 -10.90
N VAL A 177 10.94 12.87 -11.43
CA VAL A 177 11.11 12.69 -12.88
C VAL A 177 9.87 12.02 -13.48
N GLY A 178 9.39 10.94 -12.86
CA GLY A 178 8.23 10.18 -13.32
C GLY A 178 6.93 10.99 -13.35
N ARG A 179 6.67 11.84 -12.35
CA ARG A 179 5.50 12.75 -12.39
C ARG A 179 5.63 13.81 -13.48
N TYR A 180 6.85 14.31 -13.71
CA TYR A 180 7.09 15.26 -14.79
C TYR A 180 6.85 14.63 -16.15
N THR A 181 7.37 13.42 -16.40
CA THR A 181 7.16 12.70 -17.66
C THR A 181 5.69 12.32 -17.88
N GLN A 182 4.97 11.86 -16.84
CA GLN A 182 3.53 11.56 -16.95
C GLN A 182 2.71 12.83 -17.27
N ARG A 183 3.05 13.97 -16.66
CA ARG A 183 2.41 15.26 -16.98
C ARG A 183 2.73 15.71 -18.39
N LEU A 184 3.96 15.55 -18.86
CA LEU A 184 4.32 15.88 -20.24
C LEU A 184 3.53 15.01 -21.22
N ALA A 185 3.47 13.69 -21.02
CA ALA A 185 2.70 12.79 -21.87
C ALA A 185 1.22 13.18 -21.94
N ALA A 186 0.62 13.58 -20.82
CA ALA A 186 -0.75 14.07 -20.78
C ALA A 186 -0.97 15.38 -21.57
N LEU A 187 0.07 16.21 -21.69
CA LEU A 187 0.03 17.48 -22.43
C LEU A 187 0.36 17.32 -23.91
N THR A 188 1.28 16.42 -24.26
CA THR A 188 1.80 16.27 -25.62
C THR A 188 1.10 15.15 -26.39
N GLY A 189 0.43 14.23 -25.70
CA GLY A 189 -0.06 12.98 -26.31
C GLY A 189 1.08 12.01 -26.69
N GLU A 190 2.34 12.37 -26.45
CA GLU A 190 3.50 11.52 -26.66
C GLU A 190 3.77 10.75 -25.37
N GLY A 191 3.21 9.55 -25.28
CA GLY A 191 3.51 8.62 -24.20
C GLY A 191 4.97 8.19 -24.24
N TYR A 192 5.70 8.38 -23.15
CA TYR A 192 6.92 7.63 -22.91
C TYR A 192 6.51 6.23 -22.42
N GLU A 193 6.39 5.28 -23.33
CA GLU A 193 6.50 3.86 -22.97
C GLU A 193 7.99 3.57 -22.75
N PRO A 194 8.40 3.12 -21.55
CA PRO A 194 9.72 2.51 -21.42
C PRO A 194 9.77 1.37 -22.42
N ARG A 195 10.74 1.41 -23.36
CA ARG A 195 10.95 0.33 -24.32
C ARG A 195 10.90 -1.00 -23.57
N PRO A 196 10.03 -1.95 -23.95
CA PRO A 196 10.14 -3.29 -23.42
C PRO A 196 11.50 -3.79 -23.89
N LYS A 197 12.44 -3.97 -22.96
CA LYS A 197 13.44 -5.02 -23.18
C LYS A 197 12.62 -6.30 -23.26
N GLU A 198 12.75 -6.97 -24.37
CA GLU A 198 12.19 -8.30 -24.64
C GLU A 198 12.23 -9.14 -23.34
N TRP A 199 11.05 -9.43 -22.79
CA TRP A 199 10.84 -9.84 -21.39
C TRP A 199 10.99 -11.35 -21.17
N ASP A 200 11.84 -12.00 -21.97
CA ASP A 200 11.98 -13.46 -21.97
C ASP A 200 13.38 -13.91 -21.52
N THR A 201 14.28 -13.00 -21.17
CA THR A 201 15.53 -13.39 -20.50
C THR A 201 15.38 -13.24 -19.00
N GLU A 202 15.23 -14.39 -18.34
CA GLU A 202 15.59 -14.61 -16.95
C GLU A 202 17.09 -14.33 -16.77
N ASP A 203 17.51 -13.09 -16.95
CA ASP A 203 18.87 -12.68 -16.62
C ASP A 203 18.93 -12.54 -15.09
N GLU A 204 19.23 -13.64 -14.41
CA GLU A 204 19.62 -13.64 -12.99
C GLU A 204 20.81 -12.68 -12.71
N ASP A 205 21.51 -12.25 -13.77
CA ASP A 205 22.60 -11.27 -13.77
C ASP A 205 22.16 -9.80 -14.01
N ALA A 206 20.86 -9.50 -14.10
CA ALA A 206 20.39 -8.13 -14.24
C ALA A 206 20.87 -7.27 -13.05
N PRO A 207 21.46 -6.08 -13.28
CA PRO A 207 21.94 -5.24 -12.19
C PRO A 207 20.83 -4.94 -11.18
N LEU A 208 21.12 -5.14 -9.89
CA LEU A 208 20.19 -4.85 -8.80
C LEU A 208 19.58 -3.45 -8.94
N GLU A 209 18.26 -3.39 -8.98
CA GLU A 209 17.53 -2.12 -9.11
C GLU A 209 17.65 -1.28 -7.83
N HIS A 210 17.63 0.04 -7.99
CA HIS A 210 17.71 0.95 -6.85
C HIS A 210 16.41 0.92 -6.02
N LEU A 211 16.50 0.48 -4.76
CA LEU A 211 15.40 0.63 -3.80
C LEU A 211 15.43 1.97 -3.05
N GLY A 212 14.27 2.61 -3.02
CA GLY A 212 13.97 3.81 -2.27
C GLY A 212 14.16 3.62 -0.76
N LYS A 213 14.46 4.72 -0.07
CA LYS A 213 14.70 4.69 1.39
C LYS A 213 13.52 4.14 2.18
N GLU A 214 12.28 4.45 1.76
CA GLU A 214 11.08 3.95 2.44
C GLU A 214 10.93 2.44 2.27
N ALA A 215 11.08 1.92 1.04
CA ALA A 215 11.07 0.49 0.75
C ALA A 215 12.08 -0.27 1.63
N ARG A 216 13.33 0.20 1.70
CA ARG A 216 14.38 -0.41 2.53
C ARG A 216 14.07 -0.40 4.03
N LEU A 217 13.47 0.69 4.53
CA LEU A 217 13.07 0.78 5.94
C LEU A 217 11.95 -0.19 6.26
N ARG A 218 10.91 -0.26 5.40
CA ARG A 218 9.80 -1.19 5.57
C ARG A 218 10.28 -2.64 5.55
N LEU A 219 11.14 -2.99 4.59
CA LEU A 219 11.75 -4.32 4.52
C LEU A 219 12.46 -4.68 5.82
N ALA A 220 13.34 -3.79 6.31
CA ALA A 220 14.07 -4.03 7.54
C ALA A 220 13.17 -4.09 8.79
N ASP A 221 12.13 -3.27 8.86
CA ASP A 221 11.17 -3.29 9.98
C ASP A 221 10.33 -4.56 9.99
N SER A 222 9.90 -5.00 8.80
CA SER A 222 9.16 -6.24 8.62
C SER A 222 9.98 -7.46 9.04
N VAL A 223 11.23 -7.56 8.55
CA VAL A 223 12.15 -8.63 8.94
C VAL A 223 12.50 -8.62 10.44
N ARG A 224 12.64 -7.43 11.04
CA ARG A 224 12.81 -7.34 12.51
C ARG A 224 11.57 -7.84 13.24
N HIS A 225 10.37 -7.52 12.74
CA HIS A 225 9.13 -7.96 13.33
C HIS A 225 9.00 -9.49 13.26
N THR A 226 9.22 -10.11 12.10
CA THR A 226 9.12 -11.57 11.91
C THR A 226 10.10 -12.33 12.81
N LYS A 227 11.33 -11.84 12.93
CA LYS A 227 12.31 -12.35 13.91
C LYS A 227 11.84 -12.21 15.36
N LYS A 228 11.30 -11.05 15.73
CA LYS A 228 10.82 -10.76 17.09
C LYS A 228 9.68 -11.70 17.50
N VAL A 229 8.78 -12.04 16.58
CA VAL A 229 7.67 -12.96 16.85
C VAL A 229 8.04 -14.44 16.69
N GLY A 230 9.28 -14.74 16.28
CA GLY A 230 9.82 -16.10 16.22
C GLY A 230 9.31 -16.92 15.04
N VAL A 231 8.86 -16.27 13.96
CA VAL A 231 8.44 -16.95 12.73
C VAL A 231 9.67 -17.34 11.93
N THR A 232 9.75 -18.62 11.55
CA THR A 232 10.88 -19.19 10.79
C THR A 232 10.47 -19.87 9.49
N LYS A 233 9.17 -19.92 9.20
CA LYS A 233 8.60 -20.57 8.01
C LYS A 233 7.77 -19.56 7.23
N SER A 234 8.04 -19.48 5.93
CA SER A 234 7.17 -18.78 4.99
C SER A 234 5.80 -19.43 4.98
N CYS A 235 4.79 -18.66 4.62
CA CYS A 235 3.39 -19.05 4.70
C CYS A 235 2.95 -19.47 6.11
N THR A 236 3.39 -18.70 7.11
CA THR A 236 2.81 -18.75 8.45
C THR A 236 1.66 -17.74 8.51
N ILE A 237 0.47 -18.19 8.86
CA ILE A 237 -0.71 -17.36 9.11
C ILE A 237 -0.91 -17.30 10.62
N GLU A 238 -1.05 -16.09 11.15
CA GLU A 238 -1.48 -15.86 12.53
C GLU A 238 -2.75 -15.04 12.58
N ILE A 239 -3.74 -15.53 13.33
CA ILE A 239 -4.99 -14.83 13.61
C ILE A 239 -5.05 -14.56 15.10
N ALA A 240 -5.07 -13.27 15.48
CA ALA A 240 -5.27 -12.89 16.88
C ALA A 240 -6.61 -13.42 17.39
N SER A 241 -6.60 -13.95 18.62
CA SER A 241 -7.72 -14.68 19.18
C SER A 241 -8.10 -14.15 20.55
N THR A 242 -9.38 -13.88 20.73
CA THR A 242 -10.01 -13.69 22.05
C THR A 242 -10.60 -14.99 22.59
N LEU A 243 -10.81 -15.99 21.72
CA LEU A 243 -11.52 -17.22 22.04
C LEU A 243 -10.60 -18.41 22.36
N LYS A 244 -9.28 -18.26 22.18
CA LYS A 244 -8.27 -19.28 22.49
C LYS A 244 -7.39 -18.82 23.64
N HIS A 245 -6.94 -19.77 24.46
CA HIS A 245 -6.12 -19.50 25.64
C HIS A 245 -4.75 -18.89 25.28
N ASP A 246 -4.15 -19.34 24.18
CA ASP A 246 -2.89 -18.84 23.63
C ASP A 246 -3.00 -17.48 22.92
N LYS A 247 -4.23 -16.93 22.81
CA LYS A 247 -4.55 -15.65 22.17
C LYS A 247 -4.15 -15.53 20.69
N THR A 248 -3.77 -16.63 20.05
CA THR A 248 -3.40 -16.66 18.63
C THR A 248 -3.74 -18.01 18.02
N ARG A 249 -4.13 -18.02 16.75
CA ARG A 249 -4.20 -19.25 15.95
C ARG A 249 -3.10 -19.19 14.92
N ARG A 250 -2.27 -20.23 14.85
CA ARG A 250 -1.17 -20.30 13.88
C ARG A 250 -1.34 -21.49 12.96
N CYS A 251 -1.36 -21.23 11.66
CA CYS A 251 -1.45 -22.22 10.60
C CYS A 251 -0.28 -22.00 9.64
N VAL A 252 0.44 -23.06 9.24
CA VAL A 252 1.68 -22.96 8.46
C VAL A 252 1.61 -23.88 7.25
N VAL A 253 2.08 -23.43 6.08
CA VAL A 253 2.41 -24.30 4.96
C VAL A 253 3.92 -24.51 4.93
N ASP A 254 4.36 -25.76 4.87
CA ASP A 254 5.78 -26.11 4.81
C ASP A 254 5.95 -27.29 3.85
N GLY A 255 6.49 -27.01 2.67
CA GLY A 255 6.60 -27.98 1.58
C GLY A 255 5.25 -28.36 0.99
N GLY A 256 4.34 -27.40 0.83
CA GLY A 256 2.98 -27.60 0.33
C GLY A 256 2.03 -28.30 1.31
N VAL A 257 2.45 -28.55 2.55
CA VAL A 257 1.64 -29.25 3.57
C VAL A 257 1.21 -28.29 4.67
N TRP A 258 -0.11 -28.21 4.89
CA TRP A 258 -0.72 -27.44 5.97
C TRP A 258 -0.50 -28.10 7.34
N LYS A 259 -0.05 -27.32 8.33
CA LYS A 259 0.27 -27.75 9.69
C LYS A 259 -0.28 -26.75 10.72
N GLY A 260 -0.78 -27.23 11.85
CA GLY A 260 -1.33 -26.38 12.93
C GLY A 260 -2.69 -25.74 12.62
N CYS A 261 -3.35 -26.15 11.54
CA CYS A 261 -4.59 -25.56 11.05
C CYS A 261 -5.82 -26.31 11.62
N ASP A 262 -5.91 -26.41 12.96
CA ASP A 262 -6.95 -27.19 13.65
C ASP A 262 -8.38 -26.70 13.35
N ASP A 263 -8.51 -25.40 13.05
CA ASP A 263 -9.77 -24.76 12.68
C ASP A 263 -10.02 -24.83 11.15
N GLY A 264 -9.24 -25.60 10.38
CA GLY A 264 -9.32 -25.70 8.92
C GLY A 264 -8.35 -24.76 8.19
N HIS A 265 -8.23 -24.95 6.86
CA HIS A 265 -7.24 -24.24 6.02
C HIS A 265 -7.82 -23.79 4.66
N THR A 266 -9.13 -23.93 4.45
CA THR A 266 -9.80 -23.38 3.28
C THR A 266 -10.17 -21.91 3.49
N ALA A 267 -10.44 -21.16 2.42
CA ALA A 267 -10.93 -19.79 2.55
C ALA A 267 -12.19 -19.70 3.43
N ALA A 268 -13.12 -20.65 3.28
CA ALA A 268 -14.33 -20.72 4.10
C ALA A 268 -14.03 -20.93 5.61
N ASP A 269 -13.00 -21.71 5.93
CA ASP A 269 -12.56 -21.90 7.32
C ASP A 269 -12.01 -20.62 7.92
N PHE A 270 -11.14 -19.92 7.19
CA PHE A 270 -10.59 -18.65 7.63
C PHE A 270 -11.67 -17.57 7.80
N VAL A 271 -12.61 -17.45 6.84
CA VAL A 271 -13.78 -16.55 6.96
C VAL A 271 -14.56 -16.87 8.24
N ARG A 272 -14.88 -18.15 8.48
CA ARG A 272 -15.61 -18.57 9.68
C ARG A 272 -14.86 -18.19 10.96
N VAL A 273 -13.54 -18.39 11.01
CA VAL A 273 -12.71 -18.04 12.17
C VAL A 273 -12.69 -16.53 12.39
N ILE A 274 -12.40 -15.75 11.34
CA ILE A 274 -12.33 -14.28 11.40
C ILE A 274 -13.68 -13.70 11.84
N SER A 275 -14.80 -14.11 11.23
CA SER A 275 -16.11 -13.61 11.61
C SER A 275 -16.51 -13.99 13.03
N LYS A 276 -16.05 -15.14 13.54
CA LYS A 276 -16.28 -15.52 14.94
C LYS A 276 -15.48 -14.63 15.90
N GLU A 277 -14.22 -14.36 15.61
CA GLU A 277 -13.38 -13.46 16.40
C GLU A 277 -13.90 -12.01 16.36
N TRP A 278 -14.30 -11.53 15.18
CA TRP A 278 -14.84 -10.19 15.03
C TRP A 278 -16.11 -9.98 15.87
N LYS A 279 -17.01 -10.97 15.90
CA LYS A 279 -18.21 -10.92 16.78
C LYS A 279 -17.85 -10.92 18.26
N ALA A 280 -16.79 -11.65 18.65
CA ALA A 280 -16.33 -11.68 20.04
C ALA A 280 -15.68 -10.36 20.47
N LEU A 281 -14.99 -9.69 19.55
CA LEU A 281 -14.40 -8.36 19.76
C LEU A 281 -15.45 -7.24 19.80
N ASN A 282 -16.61 -7.45 19.16
CA ASN A 282 -17.66 -6.44 19.01
C ASN A 282 -19.00 -6.96 19.55
N PRO A 283 -19.12 -7.20 20.87
CA PRO A 283 -20.38 -7.63 21.46
C PRO A 283 -21.43 -6.51 21.31
N THR A 284 -22.63 -6.90 20.89
CA THR A 284 -23.81 -6.03 20.79
C THR A 284 -24.32 -5.59 22.15
#